data_AF-A0A940LU55-F1
#
_entry.id   AF-A0A940LU55-F1
#
_cell.length_a   1.000
_cell.length_b   1.000
_cell.length_c   1.000
_cell.angle_alpha   90.00
_cell.angle_beta   90.00
_cell.angle_gamma   90.00
#
_symmetry.space_group_name_H-M   'P 1'
#
loop_
_entity.id
_entity.type
_entity.pdbx_description
1 polymer ?
#
loop_
_entity_poly.entity_id
_entity_poly.type
_entity_poly.pdbx_seq_one_letter_code
_entity_poly.pdbx_strand_id
1 'polypeptide(L)'
;MRLNPLVLSAAALGAAILLQPALLSAGFPVQSAEEQAAAAPQLAIRSDTGETVFTTAQLLARKDLETLTIQDVSAYPRQTMTFRAVKMASLLKEVAIEPGDEVQFVATDGFGTTFRPELLQNTAPDKAIAYLAVEDPQAKWPNQRNKSESAGPYYLFWVHPELSGIGREQYPYLIDHVAITRSTAARFPKILPDPALAADDPVRRGYASFEKNCLTCHTINGQGPGSMGPDLNSPMSPTEYFQPGILRRLIRNSQSIRANPNTPMGPFPPEILPDGELDDLIAYLTHMAKRRGDAPVAADESSVRAVVTRSLMSWQSGDRTEFAATTDPKLVFAFPGRRTDAAGAMAVFDKWKADYRDVKVYIHRILVDGDRFAAEYQFANTPVGGKRTVTGTLAVGRVQDGRIVELKEYLDGRVSRAQEAGWMPVDEGKEPYPWPAGVDLRDIRFPEMPKKP
;
A
#
# COMPACT_ATOMS: atom_id res chain seq x y z
N MET A 1 -35.39 -45.24 72.30
CA MET A 1 -34.96 -45.92 73.55
C MET A 1 -33.75 -45.15 74.08
N ARG A 2 -33.90 -44.54 75.26
CA ARG A 2 -32.90 -44.06 76.25
C ARG A 2 -31.64 -43.34 75.70
N LEU A 3 -31.57 -42.02 75.84
CA LEU A 3 -31.06 -41.28 77.02
C LEU A 3 -29.51 -41.29 77.12
N ASN A 4 -28.97 -40.13 76.78
CA ASN A 4 -27.73 -39.46 77.22
C ASN A 4 -27.52 -39.58 78.76
N PRO A 5 -26.36 -39.23 79.40
CA PRO A 5 -25.71 -37.92 79.21
C PRO A 5 -24.21 -37.77 79.63
N LEU A 6 -23.76 -36.49 79.66
CA LEU A 6 -22.70 -35.87 80.49
C LEU A 6 -21.25 -36.03 79.97
N VAL A 7 -20.41 -34.99 79.81
CA VAL A 7 -20.20 -33.70 80.52
C VAL A 7 -19.53 -32.71 79.52
N LEU A 8 -20.08 -31.52 79.20
CA LEU A 8 -19.68 -30.15 79.65
C LEU A 8 -18.17 -29.96 79.93
N SER A 9 -17.45 -28.86 79.68
CA SER A 9 -17.70 -27.46 79.31
C SER A 9 -16.29 -26.86 79.02
N ALA A 10 -16.08 -26.13 77.93
CA ALA A 10 -16.23 -24.67 77.78
C ALA A 10 -14.89 -23.93 77.78
N ALA A 11 -14.59 -23.22 76.68
CA ALA A 11 -14.25 -21.79 76.66
C ALA A 11 -13.75 -21.38 75.26
N ALA A 12 -14.52 -20.55 74.56
CA ALA A 12 -14.09 -19.22 74.09
C ALA A 12 -14.98 -18.74 72.92
N LEU A 13 -15.64 -17.60 73.17
CA LEU A 13 -16.37 -16.77 72.22
C LEU A 13 -15.48 -16.32 71.04
N GLY A 14 -16.08 -16.14 69.87
CA GLY A 14 -15.46 -15.37 68.80
C GLY A 14 -16.40 -15.17 67.61
N ALA A 15 -16.92 -13.95 67.48
CA ALA A 15 -17.96 -13.53 66.56
C ALA A 15 -17.57 -13.66 65.07
N ALA A 16 -18.59 -13.90 64.24
CA ALA A 16 -18.50 -13.77 62.79
C ALA A 16 -18.24 -12.31 62.41
N ILE A 17 -17.15 -12.07 61.67
CA ILE A 17 -16.85 -10.80 61.00
C ILE A 17 -16.76 -11.09 59.50
N LEU A 18 -17.64 -10.44 58.74
CA LEU A 18 -17.62 -10.35 57.29
C LEU A 18 -16.32 -9.66 56.84
N LEU A 19 -15.42 -10.39 56.18
CA LEU A 19 -14.30 -9.76 55.46
C LEU A 19 -14.78 -9.31 54.07
N GLN A 20 -14.86 -7.99 53.90
CA GLN A 20 -14.83 -7.35 52.59
C GLN A 20 -13.45 -7.54 51.95
N PRO A 21 -13.35 -7.84 50.64
CA PRO A 21 -12.07 -7.77 49.95
C PRO A 21 -11.71 -6.30 49.69
N ALA A 22 -10.58 -5.88 50.25
CA ALA A 22 -9.94 -4.62 49.94
C ALA A 22 -9.41 -4.66 48.49
N LEU A 23 -9.99 -3.84 47.62
CA LEU A 23 -9.44 -3.51 46.31
C LEU A 23 -8.27 -2.54 46.53
N LEU A 24 -7.03 -3.03 46.42
CA LEU A 24 -5.87 -2.17 46.21
C LEU A 24 -5.90 -1.65 44.77
N SER A 25 -6.45 -0.46 44.58
CA SER A 25 -6.27 0.33 43.36
C SER A 25 -4.83 0.86 43.35
N ALA A 26 -3.92 0.18 42.66
CA ALA A 26 -2.68 0.80 42.21
C ALA A 26 -3.05 1.85 41.16
N GLY A 27 -3.12 3.11 41.58
CA GLY A 27 -3.35 4.23 40.69
C GLY A 27 -2.19 4.36 39.71
N PHE A 28 -2.41 3.92 38.47
CA PHE A 28 -1.68 4.48 37.35
C PHE A 28 -2.05 5.96 37.28
N PRO A 29 -1.09 6.89 37.21
CA PRO A 29 -1.43 8.28 36.95
C PRO A 29 -2.16 8.30 35.61
N VAL A 30 -3.46 8.58 35.66
CA VAL A 30 -4.21 9.06 34.51
C VAL A 30 -3.52 10.36 34.16
N GLN A 31 -2.62 10.30 33.18
CA GLN A 31 -2.23 11.51 32.46
C GLN A 31 -3.55 12.12 32.01
N SER A 32 -3.84 13.29 32.55
CA SER A 32 -4.82 14.21 32.01
C SER A 32 -4.59 14.18 30.51
N ALA A 33 -5.60 13.73 29.77
CA ALA A 33 -5.68 13.99 28.35
C ALA A 33 -5.81 15.51 28.23
N GLU A 34 -4.68 16.23 28.29
CA GLU A 34 -4.54 17.46 27.54
C GLU A 34 -4.89 17.05 26.12
N GLU A 35 -6.09 17.46 25.74
CA GLU A 35 -6.63 17.50 24.40
C GLU A 35 -5.47 17.79 23.45
N GLN A 36 -4.99 16.72 22.82
CA GLN A 36 -3.95 16.78 21.82
C GLN A 36 -4.64 17.44 20.63
N ALA A 37 -4.67 18.77 20.65
CA ALA A 37 -5.22 19.58 19.59
C ALA A 37 -4.58 19.05 18.31
N ALA A 38 -5.39 18.49 17.42
CA ALA A 38 -4.92 17.96 16.16
C ALA A 38 -4.05 19.06 15.52
N ALA A 39 -2.75 18.77 15.37
CA ALA A 39 -1.82 19.74 14.84
C ALA A 39 -2.38 20.23 13.49
N ALA A 40 -2.42 21.55 13.29
CA ALA A 40 -2.94 22.10 12.05
C ALA A 40 -2.22 21.44 10.86
N PRO A 41 -2.95 21.11 9.77
CA PRO A 41 -2.38 20.40 8.64
C PRO A 41 -1.15 21.15 8.11
N GLN A 42 -0.15 20.38 7.67
CA GLN A 42 1.08 20.88 7.07
C GLN A 42 1.17 20.36 5.65
N LEU A 43 1.61 21.20 4.73
CA LEU A 43 1.93 20.81 3.37
C LEU A 43 3.40 20.42 3.30
N ALA A 44 3.67 19.15 3.08
CA ALA A 44 5.01 18.67 2.75
C ALA A 44 5.22 18.65 1.23
N ILE A 45 6.33 19.21 0.76
CA ILE A 45 6.85 19.01 -0.59
C ILE A 45 8.12 18.18 -0.49
N ARG A 46 8.06 16.93 -0.97
CA ARG A 46 9.09 15.90 -0.79
C ARG A 46 9.84 15.66 -2.09
N SER A 47 11.13 15.43 -2.02
CA SER A 47 12.00 14.98 -3.11
C SER A 47 12.90 13.85 -2.60
N ASP A 48 13.59 13.16 -3.51
CA ASP A 48 14.60 12.15 -3.13
C ASP A 48 15.73 12.74 -2.27
N THR A 49 15.97 14.04 -2.36
CA THR A 49 17.08 14.75 -1.71
C THR A 49 16.68 15.52 -0.44
N GLY A 50 15.39 15.60 -0.12
CA GLY A 50 14.92 16.35 1.05
C GLY A 50 13.44 16.71 1.00
N GLU A 51 12.98 17.37 2.06
CA GLU A 51 11.58 17.79 2.26
C GLU A 51 11.53 19.27 2.64
N THR A 52 10.58 20.00 2.07
CA THR A 52 10.21 21.36 2.49
C THR A 52 8.81 21.33 3.07
N VAL A 53 8.64 21.80 4.30
CA VAL A 53 7.36 21.74 5.02
C VAL A 53 6.83 23.15 5.25
N PHE A 54 5.57 23.38 4.86
CA PHE A 54 4.84 24.60 5.12
C PHE A 54 3.68 24.33 6.06
N THR A 55 3.64 25.02 7.20
CA THR A 55 2.44 25.02 8.05
C THR A 55 1.33 25.82 7.37
N THR A 56 0.07 25.47 7.65
CA THR A 56 -1.09 26.25 7.19
C THR A 56 -0.98 27.74 7.57
N ALA A 57 -0.51 28.04 8.79
CA ALA A 57 -0.29 29.41 9.24
C ALA A 57 0.78 30.16 8.41
N GLN A 58 1.88 29.49 8.04
CA GLN A 58 2.90 30.08 7.17
C GLN A 58 2.34 30.38 5.78
N LEU A 59 1.57 29.46 5.19
CA LEU A 59 0.95 29.66 3.88
C LEU A 59 -0.05 30.82 3.90
N LEU A 60 -0.89 30.91 4.94
CA LEU A 60 -1.88 31.99 5.11
C LEU A 60 -1.25 33.34 5.48
N ALA A 61 0.01 33.38 5.89
CA ALA A 61 0.76 34.60 6.21
C ALA A 61 1.68 35.08 5.07
N ARG A 62 1.69 34.38 3.93
CA ARG A 62 2.54 34.75 2.80
C ARG A 62 2.18 36.12 2.23
N LYS A 63 3.20 36.86 1.79
CA LYS A 63 3.03 38.19 1.16
C LYS A 63 2.38 38.14 -0.22
N ASP A 64 2.49 36.99 -0.90
CA ASP A 64 1.91 36.72 -2.22
C ASP A 64 0.63 35.88 -2.14
N LEU A 65 -0.02 35.83 -0.97
CA LEU A 65 -1.34 35.23 -0.82
C LEU A 65 -2.38 36.11 -1.50
N GLU A 66 -3.22 35.50 -2.33
CA GLU A 66 -4.30 36.16 -3.05
C GLU A 66 -5.65 35.63 -2.59
N THR A 67 -6.67 36.50 -2.64
CA THR A 67 -8.08 36.10 -2.46
C THR A 67 -8.74 36.10 -3.83
N LEU A 68 -9.15 34.93 -4.29
CA LEU A 68 -9.68 34.71 -5.63
C LEU A 68 -11.10 34.15 -5.57
N THR A 69 -12.00 34.73 -6.37
CA THR A 69 -13.37 34.23 -6.55
C THR A 69 -13.46 33.48 -7.87
N ILE A 70 -13.72 32.18 -7.81
CA ILE A 70 -13.83 31.30 -8.99
C ILE A 70 -15.19 30.62 -8.98
N GLN A 71 -15.78 30.44 -10.16
CA GLN A 71 -17.03 29.71 -10.34
C GLN A 71 -16.78 28.32 -10.90
N ASP A 72 -17.62 27.36 -10.50
CA ASP A 72 -17.72 26.03 -11.10
C ASP A 72 -16.39 25.25 -11.10
N VAL A 73 -15.61 25.36 -10.01
CA VAL A 73 -14.40 24.55 -9.84
C VAL A 73 -14.75 23.08 -9.61
N SER A 74 -13.88 22.16 -10.03
CA SER A 74 -14.13 20.70 -10.01
C SER A 74 -14.61 20.16 -8.66
N ALA A 75 -14.02 20.63 -7.56
CA ALA A 75 -14.40 20.22 -6.20
C ALA A 75 -15.76 20.79 -5.73
N TYR A 76 -16.22 21.89 -6.35
CA TYR A 76 -17.42 22.64 -5.97
C TYR A 76 -18.25 23.01 -7.22
N PRO A 77 -18.78 22.00 -7.94
CA PRO A 77 -19.47 22.24 -9.19
C PRO A 77 -20.73 23.09 -8.98
N ARG A 78 -20.93 24.06 -9.86
CA ARG A 78 -22.02 25.04 -9.90
C ARG A 78 -22.07 25.99 -8.70
N GLN A 79 -20.96 26.14 -7.98
CA GLN A 79 -20.83 27.07 -6.86
C GLN A 79 -19.84 28.18 -7.19
N THR A 80 -20.04 29.35 -6.58
CA THR A 80 -19.03 30.42 -6.54
C THR A 80 -18.25 30.26 -5.24
N MET A 81 -16.94 30.03 -5.36
CA MET A 81 -16.04 29.84 -4.23
C MET A 81 -15.07 31.02 -4.12
N THR A 82 -14.77 31.42 -2.90
CA THR A 82 -13.71 32.39 -2.60
C THR A 82 -12.58 31.66 -1.88
N PHE A 83 -11.41 31.60 -2.50
CA PHE A 83 -10.23 30.92 -1.95
C PHE A 83 -9.15 31.92 -1.56
N ARG A 84 -8.49 31.65 -0.42
CA ARG A 84 -7.16 32.20 -0.11
C ARG A 84 -6.14 31.25 -0.71
N ALA A 85 -5.32 31.73 -1.64
CA ALA A 85 -4.49 30.86 -2.44
C ALA A 85 -3.14 31.48 -2.81
N VAL A 86 -2.16 30.61 -3.06
CA VAL A 86 -0.80 30.99 -3.46
C VAL A 86 -0.55 30.46 -4.86
N LYS A 87 0.06 31.26 -5.74
CA LYS A 87 0.49 30.78 -7.06
C LYS A 87 1.49 29.63 -6.89
N MET A 88 1.27 28.52 -7.61
CA MET A 88 2.22 27.40 -7.60
C MET A 88 3.62 27.84 -8.09
N ALA A 89 3.67 28.74 -9.08
CA ALA A 89 4.91 29.31 -9.57
C ALA A 89 5.76 30.01 -8.48
N SER A 90 5.14 30.55 -7.44
CA SER A 90 5.86 31.11 -6.28
C SER A 90 6.34 30.02 -5.34
N LEU A 91 5.46 29.09 -4.97
CA LEU A 91 5.79 27.99 -4.05
C LEU A 91 6.93 27.11 -4.58
N LEU A 92 6.91 26.79 -5.88
CA LEU A 92 7.92 25.93 -6.48
C LEU A 92 9.30 26.58 -6.62
N LYS A 93 9.45 27.90 -6.42
CA LYS A 93 10.78 28.55 -6.35
C LYS A 93 11.52 28.22 -5.07
N GLU A 94 10.81 27.76 -4.04
CA GLU A 94 11.36 27.40 -2.73
C GLU A 94 11.73 25.91 -2.65
N VAL A 95 11.58 25.18 -3.77
CA VAL A 95 11.79 23.72 -3.87
C VAL A 95 12.78 23.44 -5.01
N ALA A 96 13.71 22.51 -4.78
CA ALA A 96 14.60 22.03 -5.84
C ALA A 96 13.83 21.09 -6.78
N ILE A 97 13.85 21.40 -8.08
CA ILE A 97 13.25 20.58 -9.14
C ILE A 97 14.31 20.45 -10.24
N GLU A 98 14.76 19.22 -10.48
CA GLU A 98 15.80 18.94 -11.48
C GLU A 98 15.18 18.72 -12.87
N PRO A 99 15.96 18.91 -13.96
CA PRO A 99 15.51 18.57 -15.30
C PRO A 99 15.06 17.10 -15.40
N GLY A 100 13.84 16.89 -15.90
CA GLY A 100 13.24 15.57 -16.03
C GLY A 100 12.47 15.10 -14.80
N ASP A 101 12.33 15.94 -13.77
CA ASP A 101 11.40 15.72 -12.67
C ASP A 101 9.99 16.24 -13.01
N GLU A 102 9.01 15.70 -12.29
CA GLU A 102 7.59 16.04 -12.34
C GLU A 102 7.07 16.26 -10.93
N VAL A 103 6.00 17.05 -10.81
CA VAL A 103 5.36 17.38 -9.55
C VAL A 103 4.08 16.57 -9.41
N GLN A 104 4.03 15.69 -8.42
CA GLN A 104 2.89 14.85 -8.11
C GLN A 104 2.19 15.35 -6.84
N PHE A 105 0.90 15.66 -6.93
CA PHE A 105 0.05 15.95 -5.79
C PHE A 105 -0.62 14.66 -5.34
N VAL A 106 -0.52 14.33 -4.05
CA VAL A 106 -1.09 13.11 -3.47
C VAL A 106 -2.15 13.51 -2.46
N ALA A 107 -3.37 13.03 -2.66
CA ALA A 107 -4.48 13.23 -1.76
C ALA A 107 -4.49 12.21 -0.61
N THR A 108 -5.28 12.47 0.43
CA THR A 108 -5.38 11.60 1.62
C THR A 108 -5.91 10.20 1.34
N ASP A 109 -6.67 10.02 0.26
CA ASP A 109 -7.14 8.71 -0.21
C ASP A 109 -6.12 7.99 -1.12
N GLY A 110 -4.94 8.59 -1.32
CA GLY A 110 -3.88 8.08 -2.18
C GLY A 110 -4.02 8.48 -3.65
N PHE A 111 -5.07 9.22 -4.03
CA PHE A 111 -5.24 9.71 -5.39
C PHE A 111 -4.08 10.66 -5.77
N GLY A 112 -3.37 10.36 -6.85
CA GLY A 112 -2.16 11.06 -7.25
C GLY A 112 -2.27 11.71 -8.63
N THR A 113 -2.14 13.03 -8.73
CA THR A 113 -2.11 13.74 -10.03
C THR A 113 -0.72 14.29 -10.30
N THR A 114 -0.17 14.00 -11.48
CA THR A 114 1.20 14.41 -11.85
C THR A 114 1.19 15.49 -12.92
N PHE A 115 2.09 16.47 -12.77
CA PHE A 115 2.24 17.60 -13.68
C PHE A 115 3.69 17.81 -14.06
N ARG A 116 3.90 18.26 -15.30
CA ARG A 116 5.18 18.85 -15.68
C ARG A 116 5.39 20.17 -14.93
N PRO A 117 6.59 20.45 -14.38
CA PRO A 117 6.82 21.65 -13.58
C PRO A 117 6.49 22.95 -14.33
N GLU A 118 6.73 23.00 -15.64
CA GLU A 118 6.52 24.18 -16.47
C GLU A 118 5.04 24.62 -16.48
N LEU A 119 4.12 23.66 -16.41
CA LEU A 119 2.68 23.96 -16.37
C LEU A 119 2.29 24.65 -15.06
N LEU A 120 2.86 24.21 -13.93
CA LEU A 120 2.61 24.78 -12.60
C LEU A 120 3.34 26.13 -12.40
N GLN A 121 4.40 26.36 -13.16
CA GLN A 121 5.21 27.58 -13.10
C GLN A 121 4.70 28.71 -14.01
N ASN A 122 3.64 28.48 -14.79
CA ASN A 122 3.05 29.51 -15.65
C ASN A 122 2.56 30.72 -14.85
N THR A 123 2.99 31.92 -15.28
CA THR A 123 2.50 33.21 -14.76
C THR A 123 2.04 34.16 -15.86
N ALA A 124 2.11 33.73 -17.13
CA ALA A 124 1.74 34.55 -18.27
C ALA A 124 0.20 34.62 -18.40
N PRO A 125 -0.37 35.79 -18.73
CA PRO A 125 -1.83 35.97 -18.78
C PRO A 125 -2.51 35.22 -19.94
N ASP A 126 -1.74 34.76 -20.93
CA ASP A 126 -2.18 33.96 -22.07
C ASP A 126 -2.10 32.44 -21.81
N LYS A 127 -1.87 32.03 -20.56
CA LYS A 127 -1.79 30.63 -20.13
C LYS A 127 -2.62 30.40 -18.87
N ALA A 128 -2.99 29.15 -18.61
CA ALA A 128 -3.58 28.77 -17.33
C ALA A 128 -2.57 28.98 -16.19
N ILE A 129 -3.04 29.53 -15.06
CA ILE A 129 -2.22 29.79 -13.87
C ILE A 129 -2.70 28.89 -12.73
N ALA A 130 -1.77 28.09 -12.19
CA ALA A 130 -2.03 27.16 -11.09
C ALA A 130 -1.94 27.86 -9.72
N TYR A 131 -2.93 27.59 -8.86
CA TYR A 131 -2.99 28.09 -7.50
C TYR A 131 -3.24 26.96 -6.51
N LEU A 132 -2.53 26.99 -5.39
CA LEU A 132 -2.83 26.17 -4.23
C LEU A 132 -3.73 26.97 -3.27
N ALA A 133 -5.00 26.61 -3.21
CA ALA A 133 -5.91 27.10 -2.18
C ALA A 133 -5.55 26.48 -0.83
N VAL A 134 -5.65 27.29 0.22
CA VAL A 134 -5.36 26.91 1.59
C VAL A 134 -6.61 27.15 2.43
N GLU A 135 -7.14 26.08 3.04
CA GLU A 135 -8.29 26.19 3.92
C GLU A 135 -7.88 26.84 5.24
N ASP A 136 -8.60 27.88 5.65
CA ASP A 136 -8.42 28.48 6.95
C ASP A 136 -9.16 27.63 8.00
N PRO A 137 -8.49 27.08 9.03
CA PRO A 137 -9.16 26.29 10.06
C PRO A 137 -10.26 27.07 10.80
N GLN A 138 -10.19 28.41 10.82
CA GLN A 138 -11.20 29.29 11.42
C GLN A 138 -12.36 29.61 10.47
N ALA A 139 -12.20 29.36 9.17
CA ALA A 139 -13.21 29.61 8.14
C ALA A 139 -13.17 28.48 7.10
N LYS A 140 -13.59 27.28 7.52
CA LYS A 140 -13.61 26.08 6.67
C LYS A 140 -14.47 26.28 5.43
N TRP A 141 -14.06 25.65 4.34
CA TRP A 141 -14.86 25.60 3.13
C TRP A 141 -16.11 24.74 3.35
N PRO A 142 -17.18 24.94 2.56
CA PRO A 142 -18.32 24.05 2.59
C PRO A 142 -17.91 22.61 2.25
N ASN A 143 -18.71 21.66 2.72
CA ASN A 143 -18.55 20.27 2.34
C ASN A 143 -18.77 20.08 0.84
N GLN A 144 -18.05 19.14 0.25
CA GLN A 144 -18.27 18.75 -1.13
C GLN A 144 -19.66 18.11 -1.29
N ARG A 145 -20.25 18.24 -2.48
CA ARG A 145 -21.57 17.68 -2.77
C ARG A 145 -21.57 16.18 -2.49
N ASN A 146 -22.53 15.72 -1.68
CA ASN A 146 -22.69 14.32 -1.26
C ASN A 146 -21.51 13.76 -0.45
N LYS A 147 -20.69 14.61 0.17
CA LYS A 147 -19.61 14.21 1.09
C LYS A 147 -19.74 14.90 2.44
N SER A 148 -19.16 14.30 3.47
CA SER A 148 -19.10 14.86 4.83
C SER A 148 -17.94 15.83 5.05
N GLU A 149 -17.04 15.96 4.09
CA GLU A 149 -15.80 16.73 4.19
C GLU A 149 -15.72 17.80 3.10
N SER A 150 -14.92 18.84 3.35
CA SER A 150 -14.56 19.86 2.37
C SER A 150 -13.48 19.34 1.40
N ALA A 151 -13.05 20.19 0.46
CA ALA A 151 -11.91 19.91 -0.42
C ALA A 151 -10.55 20.20 0.25
N GLY A 152 -10.55 20.69 1.50
CA GLY A 152 -9.37 21.07 2.26
C GLY A 152 -8.53 19.86 2.72
N PRO A 153 -7.37 20.08 3.36
CA PRO A 153 -6.85 21.39 3.75
C PRO A 153 -6.21 22.17 2.59
N TYR A 154 -5.85 21.50 1.50
CA TYR A 154 -5.30 22.12 0.30
C TYR A 154 -5.98 21.61 -0.97
N TYR A 155 -6.18 22.53 -1.92
CA TYR A 155 -6.82 22.26 -3.20
C TYR A 155 -6.07 22.97 -4.33
N LEU A 156 -5.69 22.22 -5.37
CA LEU A 156 -5.12 22.79 -6.59
C LEU A 156 -6.24 23.18 -7.55
N PHE A 157 -6.25 24.46 -7.95
CA PHE A 157 -7.17 24.96 -8.96
C PHE A 157 -6.44 25.87 -9.95
N TRP A 158 -7.16 26.24 -11.01
CA TRP A 158 -6.60 26.96 -12.16
C TRP A 158 -7.40 28.21 -12.46
N VAL A 159 -6.70 29.28 -12.82
CA VAL A 159 -7.29 30.47 -13.47
C VAL A 159 -7.05 30.34 -14.97
N HIS A 160 -8.07 30.59 -15.78
CA HIS A 160 -8.06 30.39 -17.25
C HIS A 160 -7.63 28.98 -17.71
N PRO A 161 -8.22 27.89 -17.15
CA PRO A 161 -7.84 26.51 -17.49
C PRO A 161 -7.92 26.19 -18.99
N GLU A 162 -8.81 26.86 -19.72
CA GLU A 162 -9.00 26.73 -21.16
C GLU A 162 -7.75 27.09 -21.97
N LEU A 163 -6.90 28.00 -21.49
CA LEU A 163 -5.72 28.48 -22.22
C LEU A 163 -4.57 27.46 -22.26
N SER A 164 -4.57 26.48 -21.35
CA SER A 164 -3.59 25.38 -21.32
C SER A 164 -4.26 24.00 -21.46
N GLY A 165 -5.55 23.97 -21.82
CA GLY A 165 -6.32 22.74 -21.97
C GLY A 165 -6.36 21.89 -20.70
N ILE A 166 -6.50 22.48 -19.51
CA ILE A 166 -6.51 21.73 -18.25
C ILE A 166 -7.75 20.82 -18.18
N GLY A 167 -7.52 19.51 -17.98
CA GLY A 167 -8.57 18.50 -17.89
C GLY A 167 -9.23 18.41 -16.52
N ARG A 168 -10.37 17.72 -16.42
CA ARG A 168 -11.11 17.53 -15.15
C ARG A 168 -10.29 16.82 -14.08
N GLU A 169 -9.46 15.87 -14.47
CA GLU A 169 -8.64 15.06 -13.55
C GLU A 169 -7.43 15.84 -13.00
N GLN A 170 -7.24 17.10 -13.42
CA GLN A 170 -6.11 17.96 -13.05
C GLN A 170 -6.43 18.93 -11.89
N TYR A 171 -7.38 18.57 -11.02
CA TYR A 171 -7.82 19.39 -9.87
C TYR A 171 -7.75 18.58 -8.56
N PRO A 172 -6.56 18.14 -8.11
CA PRO A 172 -6.43 17.38 -6.87
C PRO A 172 -6.87 18.22 -5.66
N TYR A 173 -7.68 17.63 -4.79
CA TYR A 173 -8.17 18.17 -3.52
C TYR A 173 -7.85 17.18 -2.39
N LEU A 174 -8.08 17.57 -1.13
CA LEU A 174 -7.64 16.78 0.03
C LEU A 174 -6.14 16.45 -0.07
N ILE A 175 -5.35 17.38 -0.60
CA ILE A 175 -3.91 17.15 -0.83
C ILE A 175 -3.25 16.96 0.54
N ASP A 176 -2.62 15.80 0.72
CA ASP A 176 -1.83 15.42 1.89
C ASP A 176 -0.40 15.94 1.74
N HIS A 177 0.23 15.64 0.60
CA HIS A 177 1.57 16.12 0.27
C HIS A 177 1.79 16.26 -1.23
N VAL A 178 2.91 16.90 -1.58
CA VAL A 178 3.42 17.01 -2.95
C VAL A 178 4.73 16.24 -3.01
N ALA A 179 4.93 15.44 -4.06
CA ALA A 179 6.15 14.72 -4.34
C ALA A 179 6.79 15.20 -5.64
N ILE A 180 8.06 15.56 -5.59
CA ILE A 180 8.94 15.75 -6.74
C ILE A 180 9.48 14.38 -7.11
N THR A 181 9.14 13.93 -8.31
CA THR A 181 9.38 12.57 -8.77
C THR A 181 10.06 12.60 -10.13
N ARG A 182 10.79 11.55 -10.51
CA ARG A 182 11.27 11.42 -11.90
C ARG A 182 10.10 11.43 -12.88
N SER A 183 10.34 11.80 -14.13
CA SER A 183 9.30 11.81 -15.16
C SER A 183 8.51 10.49 -15.21
N THR A 184 7.23 10.60 -15.58
CA THR A 184 6.32 9.47 -15.77
C THR A 184 6.95 8.43 -16.70
N ALA A 185 7.58 8.88 -17.79
CA ALA A 185 8.31 8.02 -18.72
C ALA A 185 9.47 7.23 -18.07
N ALA A 186 10.22 7.86 -17.16
CA ALA A 186 11.33 7.21 -16.46
C ALA A 186 10.85 6.21 -15.39
N ARG A 187 9.77 6.55 -14.67
CA ARG A 187 9.19 5.68 -13.64
C ARG A 187 8.46 4.49 -14.23
N PHE A 188 7.81 4.68 -15.38
CA PHE A 188 6.90 3.73 -15.97
C PHE A 188 7.23 3.44 -17.45
N PRO A 189 8.40 2.91 -17.79
CA PRO A 189 8.84 2.76 -19.18
C PRO A 189 7.92 1.86 -20.05
N LYS A 190 7.09 0.99 -19.46
CA LYS A 190 6.18 0.08 -20.18
C LYS A 190 4.86 0.70 -20.61
N ILE A 191 4.60 1.96 -20.22
CA ILE A 191 3.47 2.73 -20.74
C ILE A 191 3.86 3.49 -22.02
N LEU A 192 5.14 3.53 -22.37
CA LEU A 192 5.60 4.31 -23.50
C LEU A 192 5.30 3.62 -24.84
N PRO A 193 4.86 4.38 -25.86
CA PRO A 193 4.72 3.86 -27.20
C PRO A 193 6.11 3.58 -27.83
N ASP A 194 6.14 3.12 -29.08
CA ASP A 194 7.40 2.75 -29.71
C ASP A 194 8.26 4.00 -29.92
N PRO A 195 9.51 4.03 -29.41
CA PRO A 195 10.38 5.19 -29.57
C PRO A 195 10.70 5.51 -31.03
N ALA A 196 10.53 4.57 -31.98
CA ALA A 196 10.73 4.78 -33.40
C ALA A 196 9.60 5.56 -34.11
N LEU A 197 8.45 5.78 -33.44
CA LEU A 197 7.34 6.55 -34.02
C LEU A 197 7.72 8.01 -34.23
N ALA A 198 7.20 8.62 -35.30
CA ALA A 198 7.35 10.05 -35.56
C ALA A 198 6.82 10.90 -34.38
N ALA A 199 7.34 12.11 -34.21
CA ALA A 199 6.97 12.97 -33.09
C ALA A 199 5.48 13.37 -33.10
N ASP A 200 4.91 13.51 -34.29
CA ASP A 200 3.51 13.84 -34.56
C ASP A 200 2.63 12.61 -34.83
N ASP A 201 3.10 11.41 -34.51
CA ASP A 201 2.32 10.18 -34.70
C ASP A 201 1.04 10.19 -33.82
N PRO A 202 -0.13 9.77 -34.35
CA PRO A 202 -1.37 9.61 -33.59
C PRO A 202 -1.21 8.85 -32.28
N VAL A 203 -0.37 7.81 -32.24
CA VAL A 203 -0.11 7.02 -31.04
C VAL A 203 0.59 7.85 -29.96
N ARG A 204 1.50 8.78 -30.34
CA ARG A 204 2.16 9.67 -29.36
C ARG A 204 1.20 10.70 -28.82
N ARG A 205 0.31 11.24 -29.65
CA ARG A 205 -0.77 12.13 -29.19
C ARG A 205 -1.73 11.39 -28.25
N GLY A 206 -2.08 10.15 -28.60
CA GLY A 206 -2.89 9.27 -27.77
C GLY A 206 -2.27 8.95 -26.41
N TYR A 207 -0.95 8.74 -26.36
CA TYR A 207 -0.21 8.62 -25.12
C TYR A 207 -0.34 9.87 -24.24
N ALA A 208 -0.22 11.07 -24.82
CA ALA A 208 -0.41 12.31 -24.07
C ALA A 208 -1.85 12.44 -23.52
N SER A 209 -2.87 12.05 -24.30
CA SER A 209 -4.25 12.01 -23.82
C SER A 209 -4.46 10.95 -22.71
N PHE A 210 -3.78 9.79 -22.79
CA PHE A 210 -3.80 8.77 -21.74
C PHE A 210 -3.14 9.27 -20.45
N GLU A 211 -1.94 9.84 -20.54
CA GLU A 211 -1.19 10.42 -19.41
C GLU A 211 -2.02 11.48 -18.69
N LYS A 212 -2.69 12.35 -19.45
CA LYS A 212 -3.51 13.44 -18.92
C LYS A 212 -4.82 12.98 -18.26
N ASN A 213 -5.52 12.01 -18.86
CA ASN A 213 -6.92 11.72 -18.50
C ASN A 213 -7.14 10.35 -17.85
N CYS A 214 -6.23 9.39 -18.07
CA CYS A 214 -6.47 7.98 -17.76
C CYS A 214 -5.45 7.41 -16.78
N LEU A 215 -4.18 7.82 -16.87
CA LEU A 215 -3.07 7.28 -16.08
C LEU A 215 -3.25 7.44 -14.56
N THR A 216 -3.94 8.50 -14.14
CA THR A 216 -4.29 8.73 -12.73
C THR A 216 -5.12 7.59 -12.14
N CYS A 217 -5.94 6.92 -12.95
CA CYS A 217 -6.83 5.85 -12.51
C CYS A 217 -6.40 4.48 -12.99
N HIS A 218 -5.79 4.39 -14.17
CA HIS A 218 -5.48 3.15 -14.88
C HIS A 218 -3.98 2.93 -15.04
N THR A 219 -3.59 1.67 -15.12
CA THR A 219 -2.24 1.25 -15.50
C THR A 219 -2.20 0.74 -16.95
N ILE A 220 -0.99 0.63 -17.51
CA ILE A 220 -0.70 -0.10 -18.75
C ILE A 220 0.47 -1.04 -18.45
N ASN A 221 0.30 -2.34 -18.74
CA ASN A 221 1.35 -3.35 -18.52
C ASN A 221 1.85 -3.41 -17.06
N GLY A 222 0.94 -3.21 -16.10
CA GLY A 222 1.23 -3.17 -14.66
C GLY A 222 1.94 -1.90 -14.20
N GLN A 223 2.05 -0.88 -15.06
CA GLN A 223 2.76 0.36 -14.74
C GLN A 223 1.87 1.60 -14.80
N GLY A 224 2.13 2.53 -13.89
CA GLY A 224 1.36 3.74 -13.65
C GLY A 224 1.02 3.90 -12.16
N PRO A 225 0.67 5.11 -11.71
CA PRO A 225 0.27 5.36 -10.33
C PRO A 225 -1.20 4.97 -10.06
N GLY A 226 -1.99 4.68 -11.10
CA GLY A 226 -3.41 4.38 -10.98
C GLY A 226 -3.72 3.09 -10.22
N SER A 227 -4.72 3.15 -9.35
CA SER A 227 -5.19 2.01 -8.54
C SER A 227 -6.71 1.81 -8.56
N MET A 228 -7.46 2.78 -9.10
CA MET A 228 -8.93 2.75 -9.09
C MET A 228 -9.51 1.99 -10.29
N GLY A 229 -8.87 2.09 -11.44
CA GLY A 229 -9.24 1.42 -12.67
C GLY A 229 -8.37 0.19 -12.93
N PRO A 230 -8.85 -0.80 -13.69
CA PRO A 230 -8.03 -1.93 -14.10
C PRO A 230 -6.88 -1.50 -15.01
N ASP A 231 -5.89 -2.38 -15.16
CA ASP A 231 -4.90 -2.26 -16.23
C ASP A 231 -5.59 -2.28 -17.60
N LEU A 232 -5.19 -1.38 -18.49
CA LEU A 232 -5.78 -1.21 -19.82
C LEU A 232 -5.00 -1.95 -20.91
N ASN A 233 -4.11 -2.86 -20.55
CA ASN A 233 -3.43 -3.70 -21.52
C ASN A 233 -3.35 -5.17 -21.08
N SER A 234 -3.12 -5.49 -19.80
CA SER A 234 -2.91 -6.85 -19.31
C SER A 234 -4.05 -7.34 -18.39
N PRO A 235 -4.55 -8.59 -18.52
CA PRO A 235 -4.15 -9.64 -19.45
C PRO A 235 -4.79 -9.52 -20.84
N MET A 236 -5.68 -8.54 -21.06
CA MET A 236 -6.26 -8.19 -22.36
C MET A 236 -6.49 -6.67 -22.44
N SER A 237 -6.20 -6.08 -23.60
CA SER A 237 -6.48 -4.69 -23.91
C SER A 237 -7.97 -4.54 -24.23
N PRO A 238 -8.63 -3.44 -23.84
CA PRO A 238 -10.01 -3.19 -24.25
C PRO A 238 -10.20 -3.16 -25.77
N THR A 239 -9.14 -2.91 -26.53
CA THR A 239 -9.15 -2.94 -28.00
C THR A 239 -9.26 -4.36 -28.59
N GLU A 240 -8.99 -5.41 -27.79
CA GLU A 240 -9.03 -6.80 -28.23
C GLU A 240 -10.40 -7.46 -28.03
N TYR A 241 -11.20 -6.99 -27.06
CA TYR A 241 -12.47 -7.63 -26.71
C TYR A 241 -13.69 -6.72 -26.84
N PHE A 242 -13.54 -5.40 -26.91
CA PHE A 242 -14.65 -4.52 -27.29
C PHE A 242 -14.70 -4.30 -28.80
N GLN A 243 -15.90 -4.29 -29.35
CA GLN A 243 -16.13 -3.75 -30.70
C GLN A 243 -15.75 -2.26 -30.72
N PRO A 244 -15.15 -1.72 -31.80
CA PRO A 244 -14.62 -0.36 -31.83
C PRO A 244 -15.63 0.73 -31.40
N GLY A 245 -16.86 0.65 -31.89
CA GLY A 245 -17.92 1.60 -31.52
C GLY A 245 -18.35 1.51 -30.05
N ILE A 246 -18.27 0.33 -29.44
CA ILE A 246 -18.58 0.12 -28.01
C ILE A 246 -17.44 0.65 -27.14
N LEU A 247 -16.18 0.44 -27.53
CA LEU A 247 -15.04 1.00 -26.80
C LEU A 247 -15.10 2.53 -26.77
N ARG A 248 -15.37 3.15 -27.92
CA ARG A 248 -15.55 4.61 -28.03
C ARG A 248 -16.64 5.11 -27.09
N ARG A 249 -17.78 4.42 -27.05
CA ARG A 249 -18.92 4.76 -26.18
C ARG A 249 -18.63 4.52 -24.69
N LEU A 250 -17.87 3.47 -24.35
CA LEU A 250 -17.40 3.20 -22.99
C LEU A 250 -16.50 4.32 -22.47
N ILE A 251 -15.49 4.73 -23.26
CA ILE A 251 -14.58 5.82 -22.89
C ILE A 251 -15.36 7.14 -22.76
N ARG A 252 -16.25 7.42 -23.71
CA ARG A 252 -17.08 8.62 -23.70
C ARG A 252 -17.97 8.68 -22.45
N ASN A 253 -18.64 7.58 -22.12
CA ASN A 253 -19.49 7.48 -20.94
C ASN A 253 -19.77 6.00 -20.58
N SER A 254 -19.11 5.50 -19.53
CA SER A 254 -19.26 4.13 -19.06
C SER A 254 -20.70 3.78 -18.66
N GLN A 255 -21.45 4.74 -18.11
CA GLN A 255 -22.85 4.58 -17.72
C GLN A 255 -23.77 4.29 -18.91
N SER A 256 -23.37 4.72 -20.11
CA SER A 256 -24.15 4.47 -21.32
C SER A 256 -24.06 3.02 -21.80
N ILE A 257 -23.08 2.25 -21.30
CA ILE A 257 -22.91 0.82 -21.57
C ILE A 257 -23.49 -0.01 -20.42
N ARG A 258 -23.18 0.36 -19.18
CA ARG A 258 -23.68 -0.32 -17.97
C ARG A 258 -23.97 0.69 -16.89
N ALA A 259 -25.23 0.75 -16.45
CA ALA A 259 -25.62 1.59 -15.33
C ALA A 259 -24.93 1.12 -14.05
N ASN A 260 -24.11 1.99 -13.46
CA ASN A 260 -23.49 1.80 -12.16
C ASN A 260 -23.34 3.19 -11.50
N PRO A 261 -24.27 3.61 -10.62
CA PRO A 261 -24.25 4.95 -10.04
C PRO A 261 -22.97 5.27 -9.26
N ASN A 262 -22.18 4.25 -8.89
CA ASN A 262 -20.95 4.38 -8.13
C ASN A 262 -19.69 4.23 -9.00
N THR A 263 -19.77 4.40 -10.32
CA THR A 263 -18.54 4.37 -11.14
C THR A 263 -17.62 5.54 -10.79
N PRO A 264 -16.32 5.30 -10.56
CA PRO A 264 -15.36 6.40 -10.40
C PRO A 264 -15.03 7.08 -11.74
N MET A 265 -15.22 6.37 -12.87
CA MET A 265 -14.93 6.89 -14.20
C MET A 265 -16.10 7.73 -14.74
N GLY A 266 -16.04 9.04 -14.48
CA GLY A 266 -17.00 10.02 -15.00
C GLY A 266 -16.96 10.16 -16.53
N PRO A 267 -17.99 10.77 -17.14
CA PRO A 267 -18.06 10.92 -18.59
C PRO A 267 -16.97 11.86 -19.12
N PHE A 268 -16.49 11.60 -20.34
CA PHE A 268 -15.52 12.44 -21.05
C PHE A 268 -16.21 13.06 -22.28
N PRO A 269 -17.08 14.07 -22.14
CA PRO A 269 -17.77 14.65 -23.28
C PRO A 269 -16.76 15.36 -24.24
N PRO A 270 -17.17 15.70 -25.48
CA PRO A 270 -16.26 16.26 -26.49
C PRO A 270 -15.49 17.51 -26.06
N GLU A 271 -16.03 18.28 -25.12
CA GLU A 271 -15.39 19.47 -24.55
C GLU A 271 -14.19 19.12 -23.65
N ILE A 272 -14.17 17.91 -23.07
CA ILE A 272 -13.08 17.40 -22.22
C ILE A 272 -12.12 16.54 -23.05
N LEU A 273 -12.65 15.69 -23.92
CA LEU A 273 -11.88 14.81 -24.79
C LEU A 273 -12.43 14.91 -26.23
N PRO A 274 -11.88 15.81 -27.06
CA PRO A 274 -12.32 15.98 -28.45
C PRO A 274 -12.30 14.66 -29.23
N ASP A 275 -13.13 14.54 -30.27
CA ASP A 275 -13.27 13.30 -31.03
C ASP A 275 -11.96 12.80 -31.63
N GLY A 276 -11.11 13.71 -32.14
CA GLY A 276 -9.78 13.36 -32.65
C GLY A 276 -8.82 12.87 -31.57
N GLU A 277 -8.85 13.45 -30.37
CA GLU A 277 -8.05 12.96 -29.24
C GLU A 277 -8.52 11.58 -28.76
N LEU A 278 -9.83 11.30 -28.85
CA LEU A 278 -10.36 9.97 -28.55
C LEU A 278 -9.91 8.93 -29.59
N ASP A 279 -9.83 9.30 -30.87
CA ASP A 279 -9.26 8.42 -31.90
C ASP A 279 -7.78 8.15 -31.65
N ASP A 280 -7.00 9.19 -31.35
CA ASP A 280 -5.59 9.07 -31.00
C ASP A 280 -5.40 8.19 -29.75
N LEU A 281 -6.23 8.36 -28.71
CA LEU A 281 -6.22 7.52 -27.50
C LEU A 281 -6.48 6.04 -27.82
N ILE A 282 -7.47 5.75 -28.66
CA ILE A 282 -7.76 4.37 -29.10
C ILE A 282 -6.60 3.82 -29.92
N ALA A 283 -5.96 4.64 -30.77
CA ALA A 283 -4.77 4.25 -31.52
C ALA A 283 -3.61 3.90 -30.58
N TYR A 284 -3.39 4.67 -29.51
CA TYR A 284 -2.42 4.35 -28.47
C TYR A 284 -2.72 3.03 -27.76
N LEU A 285 -3.96 2.81 -27.30
CA LEU A 285 -4.34 1.53 -26.65
C LEU A 285 -4.15 0.34 -27.60
N THR A 286 -4.48 0.52 -28.88
CA THR A 286 -4.30 -0.51 -29.93
C THR A 286 -2.82 -0.80 -30.18
N HIS A 287 -1.98 0.24 -30.17
CA HIS A 287 -0.53 0.12 -30.30
C HIS A 287 0.07 -0.63 -29.11
N MET A 288 -0.36 -0.30 -27.89
CA MET A 288 0.12 -0.96 -26.67
C MET A 288 -0.30 -2.42 -26.59
N ALA A 289 -1.47 -2.81 -27.14
CA ALA A 289 -1.89 -4.21 -27.21
C ALA A 289 -0.84 -5.09 -27.93
N LYS A 290 -0.22 -4.55 -28.99
CA LYS A 290 0.84 -5.22 -29.77
C LYS A 290 2.22 -5.18 -29.09
N ARG A 291 2.39 -4.28 -28.12
CA ARG A 291 3.64 -4.05 -27.36
C ARG A 291 3.55 -4.53 -25.94
N ARG A 292 2.60 -5.41 -25.68
CA ARG A 292 2.63 -6.26 -24.51
C ARG A 292 3.87 -7.13 -24.65
N GLY A 293 4.98 -6.71 -24.04
CA GLY A 293 6.07 -7.63 -23.76
C GLY A 293 5.56 -8.74 -22.84
N ASP A 294 6.43 -9.66 -22.44
CA ASP A 294 6.17 -10.47 -21.25
C ASP A 294 6.06 -9.50 -20.07
N ALA A 295 4.89 -8.88 -19.89
CA ALA A 295 4.60 -8.05 -18.76
C ALA A 295 4.75 -8.98 -17.55
N PRO A 296 5.43 -8.55 -16.48
CA PRO A 296 5.21 -9.13 -15.19
C PRO A 296 3.70 -9.06 -15.02
N VAL A 297 3.06 -10.23 -15.06
CA VAL A 297 1.70 -10.37 -14.60
C VAL A 297 1.77 -9.77 -13.21
N ALA A 298 1.15 -8.60 -13.00
CA ALA A 298 0.95 -8.06 -11.67
C ALA A 298 0.50 -9.25 -10.84
N ALA A 299 1.30 -9.63 -9.84
CA ALA A 299 1.26 -11.00 -9.35
C ALA A 299 -0.17 -11.30 -8.91
N ASP A 300 -0.93 -12.00 -9.76
CA ASP A 300 -2.30 -12.32 -9.43
C ASP A 300 -2.22 -13.29 -8.26
N GLU A 301 -3.28 -13.34 -7.45
CA GLU A 301 -3.28 -14.16 -6.24
C GLU A 301 -2.81 -15.60 -6.50
N SER A 302 -3.13 -16.15 -7.68
CA SER A 302 -2.74 -17.50 -8.07
C SER A 302 -1.24 -17.61 -8.33
N SER A 303 -0.63 -16.63 -8.97
CA SER A 303 0.81 -16.57 -9.25
C SER A 303 1.67 -16.37 -7.99
N VAL A 304 1.24 -15.48 -7.07
CA VAL A 304 1.89 -15.30 -5.75
C VAL A 304 1.78 -16.59 -4.96
N ARG A 305 0.58 -17.15 -4.88
CA ARG A 305 0.34 -18.42 -4.18
C ARG A 305 1.21 -19.52 -4.76
N ALA A 306 1.32 -19.62 -6.09
CA ALA A 306 2.15 -20.61 -6.76
C ALA A 306 3.64 -20.48 -6.42
N VAL A 307 4.22 -19.27 -6.48
CA VAL A 307 5.65 -19.07 -6.16
C VAL A 307 5.92 -19.33 -4.68
N VAL A 308 5.03 -18.91 -3.77
CA VAL A 308 5.15 -19.17 -2.33
C VAL A 308 5.05 -20.66 -2.04
N THR A 309 4.08 -21.37 -2.64
CA THR A 309 3.94 -22.82 -2.50
C THR A 309 5.17 -23.55 -3.02
N ARG A 310 5.68 -23.19 -4.20
CA ARG A 310 6.91 -23.78 -4.78
C ARG A 310 8.12 -23.54 -3.88
N SER A 311 8.29 -22.31 -3.38
CA SER A 311 9.36 -21.96 -2.45
C SER A 311 9.29 -22.83 -1.19
N LEU A 312 8.14 -22.92 -0.53
CA LEU A 312 7.96 -23.75 0.67
C LEU A 312 8.19 -25.25 0.39
N MET A 313 7.66 -25.76 -0.72
CA MET A 313 7.81 -27.18 -1.10
C MET A 313 9.24 -27.54 -1.55
N SER A 314 10.04 -26.57 -1.99
CA SER A 314 11.45 -26.78 -2.29
C SER A 314 12.24 -27.24 -1.05
N TRP A 315 11.87 -26.77 0.15
CA TRP A 315 12.49 -27.21 1.41
C TRP A 315 12.15 -28.65 1.76
N GLN A 316 10.91 -29.08 1.53
CA GLN A 316 10.50 -30.48 1.72
C GLN A 316 11.23 -31.42 0.75
N SER A 317 11.32 -31.03 -0.52
CA SER A 317 11.99 -31.83 -1.56
C SER A 317 13.51 -31.75 -1.50
N GLY A 318 14.06 -30.73 -0.83
CA GLY A 318 15.49 -30.42 -0.85
C GLY A 318 15.99 -29.97 -2.23
N ASP A 319 15.10 -29.49 -3.11
CA ASP A 319 15.43 -29.00 -4.44
C ASP A 319 15.94 -27.55 -4.37
N ARG A 320 17.27 -27.44 -4.34
CA ARG A 320 17.96 -26.16 -4.31
C ARG A 320 17.75 -25.34 -5.59
N THR A 321 17.61 -26.00 -6.74
CA THR A 321 17.40 -25.32 -8.02
C THR A 321 16.03 -24.66 -8.04
N GLU A 322 15.02 -25.37 -7.53
CA GLU A 322 13.68 -24.84 -7.39
C GLU A 322 13.63 -23.69 -6.38
N PHE A 323 14.31 -23.81 -5.24
CA PHE A 323 14.40 -22.72 -4.27
C PHE A 323 15.03 -21.46 -4.90
N ALA A 324 16.14 -21.63 -5.64
CA ALA A 324 16.80 -20.55 -6.38
C ALA A 324 15.89 -19.95 -7.48
N ALA A 325 15.07 -20.76 -8.14
CA ALA A 325 14.13 -20.30 -9.17
C ALA A 325 13.02 -19.42 -8.59
N THR A 326 12.63 -19.64 -7.33
CA THR A 326 11.58 -18.87 -6.65
C THR A 326 12.08 -17.61 -5.94
N THR A 327 13.39 -17.39 -5.86
CA THR A 327 14.01 -16.27 -5.13
C THR A 327 14.59 -15.23 -6.08
N ASP A 328 14.42 -13.95 -5.71
CA ASP A 328 15.01 -12.83 -6.44
C ASP A 328 16.48 -12.63 -6.01
N PRO A 329 17.40 -12.22 -6.92
CA PRO A 329 18.77 -11.88 -6.53
C PRO A 329 18.90 -10.81 -5.44
N LYS A 330 17.89 -9.94 -5.27
CA LYS A 330 17.81 -8.90 -4.23
C LYS A 330 17.07 -9.36 -2.97
N LEU A 331 16.80 -10.66 -2.83
CA LEU A 331 16.06 -11.23 -1.69
C LEU A 331 16.62 -10.70 -0.36
N VAL A 332 15.71 -10.24 0.49
CA VAL A 332 15.95 -10.10 1.93
C VAL A 332 15.25 -11.25 2.65
N PHE A 333 16.02 -12.18 3.22
CA PHE A 333 15.52 -13.27 4.04
C PHE A 333 15.86 -13.04 5.51
N ALA A 334 14.85 -12.97 6.37
CA ALA A 334 15.02 -12.79 7.80
C ALA A 334 14.23 -13.85 8.58
N PHE A 335 14.84 -14.34 9.66
CA PHE A 335 14.26 -15.32 10.58
C PHE A 335 14.87 -15.10 11.98
N PRO A 336 14.34 -15.71 13.06
CA PRO A 336 14.82 -15.42 14.40
C PRO A 336 16.34 -15.58 14.55
N GLY A 337 17.02 -14.48 14.89
CA GLY A 337 18.47 -14.44 15.11
C GLY A 337 19.33 -14.13 13.88
N ARG A 338 18.75 -13.96 12.67
CA ARG A 338 19.54 -13.63 11.47
C ARG A 338 18.74 -12.89 10.39
N ARG A 339 19.43 -12.03 9.65
CA ARG A 339 18.99 -11.47 8.35
C ARG A 339 20.08 -11.74 7.32
N THR A 340 19.69 -12.08 6.10
CA THR A 340 20.62 -12.43 5.02
C THR A 340 20.07 -12.05 3.65
N ASP A 341 20.96 -11.99 2.66
CA ASP A 341 20.64 -11.81 1.25
C ASP A 341 20.35 -13.15 0.53
N ALA A 342 20.13 -13.11 -0.79
CA ALA A 342 19.89 -14.29 -1.62
C ALA A 342 21.01 -15.34 -1.52
N ALA A 343 22.29 -14.92 -1.53
CA ALA A 343 23.42 -15.83 -1.44
C ALA A 343 23.45 -16.55 -0.09
N GLY A 344 23.25 -15.82 1.01
CA GLY A 344 23.17 -16.43 2.32
C GLY A 344 21.89 -17.24 2.55
N ALA A 345 20.77 -16.92 1.87
CA ALA A 345 19.59 -17.78 1.87
C ALA A 345 19.89 -19.16 1.24
N MET A 346 20.65 -19.19 0.14
CA MET A 346 21.12 -20.46 -0.44
C MET A 346 22.03 -21.22 0.53
N ALA A 347 22.94 -20.53 1.23
CA ALA A 347 23.79 -21.17 2.23
C ALA A 347 23.00 -21.73 3.42
N VAL A 348 21.93 -21.05 3.84
CA VAL A 348 21.01 -21.55 4.88
C VAL A 348 20.28 -22.80 4.38
N PHE A 349 19.79 -22.80 3.14
CA PHE A 349 19.14 -23.97 2.52
C PHE A 349 20.09 -25.18 2.46
N ASP A 350 21.31 -24.97 1.98
CA ASP A 350 22.34 -26.01 1.88
C ASP A 350 22.71 -26.58 3.25
N LYS A 351 22.90 -25.71 4.25
CA LYS A 351 23.17 -26.14 5.62
C LYS A 351 21.99 -26.91 6.21
N TRP A 352 20.77 -26.42 6.03
CA TRP A 352 19.57 -27.07 6.55
C TRP A 352 19.40 -28.48 5.97
N LYS A 353 19.60 -28.63 4.66
CA LYS A 353 19.56 -29.93 3.98
C LYS A 353 20.60 -30.92 4.53
N ALA A 354 21.74 -30.44 4.99
CA ALA A 354 22.77 -31.29 5.62
C ALA A 354 22.42 -31.66 7.07
N ASP A 355 21.82 -30.73 7.81
CA ASP A 355 21.55 -30.89 9.25
C ASP A 355 20.26 -31.67 9.55
N TYR A 356 19.33 -31.77 8.59
CA TYR A 356 17.98 -32.33 8.81
C TYR A 356 17.56 -33.36 7.76
N ARG A 357 16.78 -34.36 8.17
CA ARG A 357 16.12 -35.38 7.33
C ARG A 357 14.61 -35.40 7.56
N ASP A 358 13.91 -36.19 6.74
CA ASP A 358 12.45 -36.40 6.80
C ASP A 358 11.64 -35.09 6.76
N VAL A 359 12.17 -34.06 6.08
CA VAL A 359 11.55 -32.72 6.06
C VAL A 359 10.16 -32.81 5.44
N LYS A 360 9.18 -32.20 6.10
CA LYS A 360 7.80 -32.11 5.64
C LYS A 360 7.21 -30.75 5.98
N VAL A 361 6.58 -30.14 4.99
CA VAL A 361 5.98 -28.81 5.11
C VAL A 361 4.46 -28.94 4.96
N TYR A 362 3.75 -28.55 6.01
CA TYR A 362 2.28 -28.56 6.05
C TYR A 362 1.75 -27.14 5.86
N ILE A 363 1.55 -26.74 4.61
CA ILE A 363 0.95 -25.43 4.27
C ILE A 363 -0.52 -25.46 4.68
N HIS A 364 -0.92 -24.59 5.62
CA HIS A 364 -2.29 -24.48 6.09
C HIS A 364 -3.04 -23.34 5.39
N ARG A 365 -2.41 -22.17 5.31
CA ARG A 365 -3.03 -20.99 4.72
C ARG A 365 -1.99 -20.14 4.02
N ILE A 366 -2.36 -19.60 2.87
CA ILE A 366 -1.63 -18.51 2.22
C ILE A 366 -2.67 -17.41 1.94
N LEU A 367 -2.45 -16.25 2.52
CA LEU A 367 -3.18 -15.02 2.24
C LEU A 367 -2.33 -14.18 1.29
N VAL A 368 -2.96 -13.61 0.27
CA VAL A 368 -2.31 -12.75 -0.72
C VAL A 368 -3.02 -11.41 -0.73
N ASP A 369 -2.24 -10.35 -0.76
CA ASP A 369 -2.70 -8.97 -0.91
C ASP A 369 -1.78 -8.26 -1.90
N GLY A 370 -2.23 -8.19 -3.16
CA GLY A 370 -1.40 -7.73 -4.27
C GLY A 370 -0.13 -8.55 -4.41
N ASP A 371 1.02 -7.88 -4.26
CA ASP A 371 2.35 -8.49 -4.34
C ASP A 371 2.82 -9.09 -3.00
N ARG A 372 2.05 -8.93 -1.92
CA ARG A 372 2.39 -9.39 -0.57
C ARG A 372 1.73 -10.71 -0.24
N PHE A 373 2.35 -11.47 0.64
CA PHE A 373 1.76 -12.69 1.18
C PHE A 373 2.00 -12.85 2.67
N ALA A 374 1.10 -13.62 3.30
CA ALA A 374 1.30 -14.25 4.60
C ALA A 374 1.04 -15.75 4.45
N ALA A 375 1.93 -16.59 4.97
CA ALA A 375 1.85 -18.04 4.89
C ALA A 375 1.95 -18.66 6.27
N GLU A 376 0.93 -19.43 6.66
CA GLU A 376 0.88 -20.24 7.88
C GLU A 376 1.19 -21.69 7.51
N TYR A 377 2.24 -22.24 8.10
CA TYR A 377 2.65 -23.63 7.86
C TYR A 377 3.30 -24.26 9.08
N GLN A 378 3.29 -25.59 9.15
CA GLN A 378 4.20 -26.32 10.05
C GLN A 378 5.42 -26.77 9.27
N PHE A 379 6.58 -26.65 9.90
CA PHE A 379 7.83 -27.18 9.42
C PHE A 379 8.23 -28.36 10.31
N ALA A 380 8.08 -29.57 9.78
CA ALA A 380 8.35 -30.82 10.48
C ALA A 380 9.62 -31.47 9.93
N ASN A 381 10.57 -31.80 10.81
CA ASN A 381 11.88 -32.29 10.40
C ASN A 381 12.53 -33.11 11.52
N THR A 382 13.56 -33.88 11.16
CA THR A 382 14.33 -34.67 12.12
C THR A 382 15.81 -34.28 11.99
N PRO A 383 16.43 -33.66 13.02
CA PRO A 383 17.87 -33.40 13.00
C PRO A 383 18.66 -34.70 12.79
N VAL A 384 19.79 -34.65 12.09
CA VAL A 384 20.70 -35.80 11.94
C VAL A 384 21.17 -36.26 13.33
N GLY A 385 20.83 -37.49 13.70
CA GLY A 385 21.08 -38.03 15.06
C GLY A 385 20.09 -37.57 16.15
N GLY A 386 19.14 -36.69 15.84
CA GLY A 386 18.13 -36.17 16.77
C GLY A 386 16.75 -36.82 16.61
N LYS A 387 15.77 -36.26 17.34
CA LYS A 387 14.36 -36.69 17.35
C LYS A 387 13.49 -35.78 16.45
N ARG A 388 12.32 -36.28 16.05
CA ARG A 388 11.33 -35.53 15.26
C ARG A 388 10.93 -34.24 15.96
N THR A 389 10.93 -33.13 15.23
CA THR A 389 10.42 -31.84 15.68
C THR A 389 9.39 -31.29 14.70
N VAL A 390 8.45 -30.51 15.20
CA VAL A 390 7.38 -29.87 14.45
C VAL A 390 7.20 -28.48 15.00
N THR A 391 7.45 -27.46 14.18
CA THR A 391 7.30 -26.06 14.59
C THR A 391 6.28 -25.36 13.71
N GLY A 392 5.26 -24.78 14.33
CA GLY A 392 4.35 -23.85 13.66
C GLY A 392 5.07 -22.54 13.34
N THR A 393 4.85 -22.02 12.14
CA THR A 393 5.49 -20.81 11.67
C THR A 393 4.54 -19.95 10.83
N LEU A 394 4.81 -18.64 10.88
CA LEU A 394 4.21 -17.64 10.03
C LEU A 394 5.33 -16.97 9.24
N ALA A 395 5.22 -16.96 7.92
CA ALA A 395 6.08 -16.15 7.07
C ALA A 395 5.27 -15.04 6.40
N VAL A 396 5.85 -13.84 6.30
CA VAL A 396 5.29 -12.76 5.47
C VAL A 396 6.34 -12.31 4.48
N GLY A 397 5.91 -11.86 3.31
CA GLY A 397 6.84 -11.50 2.27
C GLY A 397 6.21 -10.77 1.10
N ARG A 398 7.01 -10.61 0.06
CA ARG A 398 6.62 -9.92 -1.17
C ARG A 398 7.22 -10.60 -2.39
N VAL A 399 6.46 -10.62 -3.47
CA VAL A 399 6.82 -11.18 -4.76
C VAL A 399 6.97 -10.06 -5.76
N GLN A 400 8.09 -10.03 -6.47
CA GLN A 400 8.33 -9.10 -7.56
C GLN A 400 8.83 -9.89 -8.76
N ASP A 401 8.27 -9.61 -9.95
CA ASP A 401 8.65 -10.28 -11.21
C ASP A 401 8.61 -11.83 -11.11
N GLY A 402 7.60 -12.36 -10.41
CA GLY A 402 7.39 -13.80 -10.21
C GLY A 402 8.35 -14.48 -9.24
N ARG A 403 9.14 -13.71 -8.47
CA ARG A 403 10.13 -14.20 -7.50
C ARG A 403 9.96 -13.52 -6.14
N ILE A 404 10.30 -14.22 -5.08
CA ILE A 404 10.26 -13.68 -3.71
C ILE A 404 11.45 -12.73 -3.53
N VAL A 405 11.15 -11.46 -3.24
CA VAL A 405 12.13 -10.39 -2.97
C VAL A 405 12.24 -10.07 -1.48
N GLU A 406 11.24 -10.44 -0.68
CA GLU A 406 11.25 -10.30 0.77
C GLU A 406 10.60 -11.52 1.41
N LEU A 407 11.27 -12.12 2.39
CA LEU A 407 10.77 -13.25 3.18
C LEU A 407 11.16 -13.04 4.65
N LYS A 408 10.17 -12.91 5.53
CA LYS A 408 10.35 -12.74 6.97
C LYS A 408 9.61 -13.86 7.68
N GLU A 409 10.35 -14.76 8.31
CA GLU A 409 9.81 -15.90 9.01
C GLU A 409 9.77 -15.65 10.52
N TYR A 410 8.66 -16.03 11.14
CA TYR A 410 8.43 -15.94 12.58
C TYR A 410 8.16 -17.36 13.10
N LEU A 411 8.98 -17.80 14.03
CA LEU A 411 8.88 -19.11 14.67
C LEU A 411 9.50 -19.07 16.07
N ASP A 412 9.09 -19.99 16.94
CA ASP A 412 9.67 -20.14 18.28
C ASP A 412 10.64 -21.33 18.33
N GLY A 413 11.93 -21.03 18.22
CA GLY A 413 12.98 -22.05 18.24
C GLY A 413 13.10 -22.81 19.57
N ARG A 414 12.38 -22.42 20.63
CA ARG A 414 12.30 -23.18 21.88
C ARG A 414 11.47 -24.46 21.73
N VAL A 415 10.49 -24.45 20.83
CA VAL A 415 9.58 -25.60 20.60
C VAL A 415 10.35 -26.78 20.05
N SER A 416 11.08 -26.59 18.94
CA SER A 416 11.88 -27.67 18.34
C SER A 416 12.93 -28.22 19.31
N ARG A 417 13.61 -27.36 20.08
CA ARG A 417 14.57 -27.80 21.11
C ARG A 417 13.93 -28.61 22.23
N ALA A 418 12.76 -28.19 22.72
CA ALA A 418 12.04 -28.92 23.77
C ALA A 418 11.49 -30.27 23.26
N GLN A 419 11.00 -30.31 22.02
CA GLN A 419 10.56 -31.56 21.38
C GLN A 419 11.73 -32.53 21.18
N GLU A 420 12.88 -32.03 20.72
CA GLU A 420 14.10 -32.85 20.57
C GLU A 420 14.59 -33.41 21.92
N ALA A 421 14.54 -32.60 22.97
CA ALA A 421 14.84 -33.03 24.35
C ALA A 421 13.80 -34.02 24.92
N GLY A 422 12.63 -34.15 24.29
CA GLY A 422 11.54 -35.02 24.74
C GLY A 422 10.68 -34.43 25.86
N TRP A 423 10.72 -33.10 26.05
CA TRP A 423 9.92 -32.39 27.06
C TRP A 423 8.56 -31.94 26.54
N MET A 424 8.35 -32.03 25.23
CA MET A 424 7.16 -31.55 24.56
C MET A 424 6.75 -32.55 23.48
N PRO A 425 5.45 -32.86 23.33
CA PRO A 425 4.97 -33.69 22.25
C PRO A 425 5.08 -32.98 20.89
N VAL A 426 5.03 -33.77 19.82
CA VAL A 426 4.84 -33.27 18.46
C VAL A 426 3.36 -33.30 18.08
N ASP A 427 2.88 -32.26 17.41
CA ASP A 427 1.52 -32.13 16.90
C ASP A 427 1.53 -32.03 15.37
N GLU A 428 2.17 -33.00 14.73
CA GLU A 428 2.39 -33.01 13.28
C GLU A 428 1.07 -33.00 12.48
N GLY A 429 0.98 -32.10 11.50
CA GLY A 429 -0.17 -31.95 10.62
C GLY A 429 -1.38 -31.27 11.25
N LYS A 430 -1.23 -30.68 12.44
CA LYS A 430 -2.26 -29.86 13.09
C LYS A 430 -2.10 -28.38 12.71
N GLU A 431 -3.11 -27.59 13.08
CA GLU A 431 -3.07 -26.13 12.93
C GLU A 431 -1.73 -25.57 13.47
N PRO A 432 -1.02 -24.71 12.73
CA PRO A 432 0.35 -24.30 13.04
C PRO A 432 0.41 -23.27 14.17
N TYR A 433 -0.10 -23.62 15.34
CA TYR A 433 0.02 -22.78 16.52
C TYR A 433 1.49 -22.64 16.95
N PRO A 434 1.85 -21.52 17.59
CA PRO A 434 3.22 -21.33 18.08
C PRO A 434 3.69 -22.42 19.06
N TRP A 435 2.76 -23.08 19.78
CA TRP A 435 3.05 -24.16 20.74
C TRP A 435 1.97 -25.26 20.62
N PRO A 436 2.32 -26.54 20.83
CA PRO A 436 1.37 -27.65 20.80
C PRO A 436 0.38 -27.58 21.97
N ALA A 437 -0.80 -28.16 21.77
CA ALA A 437 -1.87 -28.16 22.77
C ALA A 437 -1.48 -28.90 24.07
N GLY A 438 -1.99 -28.42 25.21
CA GLY A 438 -1.80 -29.07 26.51
C GLY A 438 -0.44 -28.84 27.17
N VAL A 439 0.36 -27.90 26.66
CA VAL A 439 1.64 -27.49 27.26
C VAL A 439 1.45 -26.30 28.21
N ASP A 440 1.90 -26.45 29.45
CA ASP A 440 2.09 -25.34 30.38
C ASP A 440 3.57 -24.96 30.43
N LEU A 441 3.88 -23.70 30.10
CA LEU A 441 5.25 -23.17 30.09
C LEU A 441 5.95 -23.27 31.45
N ARG A 442 5.18 -23.32 32.55
CA ARG A 442 5.71 -23.44 33.92
C ARG A 442 6.32 -24.81 34.19
N ASP A 443 5.94 -25.82 33.41
CA ASP A 443 6.39 -27.20 33.57
C ASP A 443 7.60 -27.52 32.70
N ILE A 444 7.97 -26.63 31.76
CA ILE A 444 9.12 -26.81 30.88
C ILE A 444 10.32 -26.00 31.39
N ARG A 445 11.32 -26.70 31.90
CA ARG A 445 12.62 -26.10 32.23
C ARG A 445 13.51 -26.04 31.00
N PHE A 446 13.51 -24.92 30.28
CA PHE A 446 14.53 -24.67 29.27
C PHE A 446 15.92 -24.66 29.93
N PRO A 447 16.94 -25.33 29.36
CA PRO A 447 18.29 -25.18 29.85
C PRO A 447 18.68 -23.71 29.68
N GLU A 448 19.47 -23.17 30.62
CA GLU A 448 20.01 -21.82 30.47
C GLU A 448 20.71 -21.73 29.11
N MET A 449 20.33 -20.70 28.34
CA MET A 449 21.01 -20.41 27.08
C MET A 449 22.51 -20.27 27.39
N PRO A 450 23.41 -21.02 26.74
CA PRO A 450 24.83 -20.79 26.91
C PRO A 450 25.09 -19.31 26.61
N LYS A 451 25.66 -18.58 27.58
CA LYS A 451 26.10 -17.21 27.35
C LYS A 451 27.04 -17.26 26.16
N LYS A 452 26.71 -16.56 25.07
CA LYS A 452 27.63 -16.41 23.94
C LYS A 452 28.96 -15.84 24.49
N PRO A 453 30.13 -16.35 24.05
CA PRO A 453 31.39 -15.70 24.32
C PRO A 453 31.42 -14.27 23.74
#